data_AF-A0A1Y4DLI0-F1
#
_entry.id   AF-A0A1Y4DLI0-F1
#
_cell.length_a   1.000
_cell.length_b   1.000
_cell.length_c   1.000
_cell.angle_alpha   90.00
_cell.angle_beta   90.00
_cell.angle_gamma   90.00
#
_symmetry.space_group_name_H-M   'P 1'
#
loop_
_entity.id
_entity.type
_entity.pdbx_description
1 polymer ?
#
loop_
_entity_poly.entity_id
_entity_poly.type
_entity_poly.pdbx_seq_one_letter_code
_entity_poly.pdbx_strand_id
1 'polypeptide(L)'
;MHPASSITSLDLSGCPALVSLDCSGNLIESLDLSGLPALERLDCWDNLIESLDVSACPSLWQLYCQGNRIADLTALREWLAQDGRLGAVEPQLAGEGEIEI
;
A
#
# COMPACT_ATOMS: atom_id res chain seq x y z
N MET A 1 -11.27 10.99 -20.11
CA MET A 1 -9.84 11.00 -19.73
C MET A 1 -9.73 11.91 -18.53
N HIS A 2 -9.87 11.38 -17.32
CA HIS A 2 -9.59 12.16 -16.11
C HIS A 2 -8.07 12.18 -15.93
N PRO A 3 -7.46 13.33 -15.59
CA PRO A 3 -6.03 13.37 -15.34
C PRO A 3 -5.75 12.49 -14.11
N ALA A 4 -4.98 11.42 -14.31
CA ALA A 4 -4.42 10.67 -13.20
C ALA A 4 -3.58 11.66 -12.39
N SER A 5 -3.96 11.90 -11.14
CA SER A 5 -3.16 12.70 -10.22
C SER A 5 -1.77 12.09 -10.19
N SER A 6 -0.76 12.84 -10.61
CA SER A 6 0.61 12.36 -10.72
C SER A 6 1.38 12.75 -9.46
N ILE A 7 0.87 12.36 -8.29
CA ILE A 7 1.56 12.62 -7.03
C ILE A 7 2.79 11.72 -6.98
N THR A 8 3.97 12.32 -6.86
CA THR A 8 5.25 11.60 -6.75
C THR A 8 5.77 11.53 -5.32
N SER A 9 5.32 12.44 -4.45
CA SER A 9 5.67 12.46 -3.03
C SER A 9 4.50 12.93 -2.17
N LEU A 10 4.40 12.37 -0.97
CA LEU A 10 3.36 12.67 0.00
C LEU A 10 4.01 12.95 1.36
N ASP A 11 3.83 14.16 1.88
CA ASP A 11 4.29 14.53 3.23
C ASP A 11 3.14 14.34 4.23
N LEU A 12 3.31 13.38 5.14
CA LEU A 12 2.34 13.01 6.16
C LEU A 12 2.81 13.35 7.59
N SER A 13 3.94 14.04 7.72
CA SER A 13 4.57 14.33 9.02
C SER A 13 3.68 15.14 9.98
N GLY A 14 2.74 15.93 9.45
CA GLY A 14 1.76 16.71 10.21
C GLY A 14 0.47 15.98 10.58
N CYS A 15 0.35 14.69 10.27
CA CYS A 15 -0.92 13.95 10.33
C CYS A 15 -0.92 12.78 11.34
N PRO A 16 -0.50 12.95 12.62
CA PRO A 16 -0.37 11.84 13.56
C PRO A 16 -1.70 11.15 13.95
N ALA A 17 -2.83 11.83 13.71
CA ALA A 17 -4.18 11.31 13.94
C ALA A 17 -4.85 10.74 12.68
N LEU A 18 -4.10 10.55 11.58
CA LEU A 18 -4.64 9.99 10.35
C LEU A 18 -5.06 8.53 10.58
N VAL A 19 -6.34 8.23 10.32
CA VAL A 19 -6.91 6.88 10.51
C VAL A 19 -6.97 6.09 9.20
N SER A 20 -7.12 6.78 8.07
CA SER A 20 -7.26 6.17 6.75
C SER A 20 -6.47 6.98 5.73
N LEU A 21 -5.65 6.29 4.94
CA LEU A 21 -4.91 6.87 3.83
C LEU A 21 -5.27 6.12 2.54
N ASP A 22 -5.74 6.85 1.54
CA ASP A 22 -5.86 6.37 0.16
C ASP A 22 -4.99 7.26 -0.73
N CYS A 23 -3.91 6.70 -1.23
CA CYS A 23 -3.00 7.32 -2.19
C CYS A 23 -2.86 6.48 -3.45
N SER A 24 -3.89 5.70 -3.77
CA SER A 24 -3.86 4.80 -4.92
C SER A 24 -3.83 5.48 -6.28
N GLY A 25 -3.28 4.79 -7.29
CA GLY A 25 -3.24 5.28 -8.68
C GLY A 25 -2.38 6.52 -8.88
N ASN A 26 -1.23 6.59 -8.19
CA ASN A 26 -0.29 7.70 -8.27
C ASN A 26 1.10 7.20 -8.74
N LEU A 27 2.12 8.06 -8.65
CA LEU A 27 3.50 7.75 -9.03
C LEU A 27 4.43 7.79 -7.81
N ILE A 28 3.93 7.38 -6.65
CA ILE A 28 4.68 7.43 -5.39
C ILE A 28 5.76 6.34 -5.41
N GLU A 29 7.02 6.74 -5.27
CA GLU A 29 8.17 5.83 -5.22
C GLU A 29 8.53 5.42 -3.78
N SER A 30 8.21 6.27 -2.81
CA SER A 30 8.45 6.01 -1.39
C SER A 30 7.31 6.57 -0.53
N LEU A 31 6.90 5.79 0.47
CA LEU A 31 5.84 6.15 1.41
C LEU A 31 6.35 5.97 2.84
N ASP A 32 6.58 7.07 3.54
CA ASP A 32 6.98 7.06 4.95
C ASP A 32 5.75 7.06 5.86
N LEU A 33 5.61 5.99 6.65
CA LEU A 33 4.50 5.77 7.59
C LEU A 33 4.92 5.96 9.06
N SER A 34 6.17 6.33 9.32
CA SER A 34 6.77 6.34 10.68
C SER A 34 6.07 7.29 11.67
N GLY A 35 5.35 8.29 11.17
CA GLY A 35 4.61 9.27 11.96
C GLY A 35 3.12 8.98 12.15
N LEU A 36 2.63 7.79 11.79
CA LEU A 36 1.18 7.51 11.68
C LEU A 36 0.70 6.42 12.65
N PRO A 37 0.81 6.61 13.98
CA PRO A 37 0.48 5.58 14.96
C PRO A 37 -1.03 5.21 14.99
N ALA A 38 -1.89 6.13 14.53
CA ALA A 38 -3.34 5.94 14.48
C ALA A 38 -3.84 5.35 13.15
N LEU A 39 -2.95 5.08 12.18
CA LEU A 39 -3.37 4.60 10.87
C LEU A 39 -3.93 3.19 10.98
N GLU A 40 -5.18 3.04 10.56
CA GLU A 40 -5.93 1.78 10.59
C GLU A 40 -6.08 1.16 9.19
N ARG A 41 -6.17 2.00 8.16
CA ARG A 41 -6.38 1.57 6.77
C ARG A 41 -5.42 2.29 5.83
N LEU A 42 -4.68 1.51 5.04
CA LEU A 42 -3.79 2.00 4.00
C LEU A 42 -4.16 1.39 2.66
N ASP A 43 -4.51 2.25 1.70
CA ASP A 43 -4.59 1.91 0.30
C ASP A 43 -3.55 2.70 -0.49
N CYS A 44 -2.58 1.98 -1.06
CA CYS A 44 -1.52 2.50 -1.90
C CYS A 44 -1.38 1.71 -3.19
N TRP A 45 -2.45 1.04 -3.64
CA TRP A 45 -2.41 0.24 -4.86
C TRP A 45 -2.06 1.08 -6.09
N ASP A 46 -1.42 0.45 -7.08
CA ASP A 46 -1.03 1.08 -8.36
C ASP A 46 -0.16 2.33 -8.16
N ASN A 47 1.05 2.11 -7.64
CA ASN A 47 2.08 3.12 -7.41
C ASN A 47 3.46 2.53 -7.79
N LEU A 48 4.55 3.24 -7.51
CA LEU A 48 5.91 2.83 -7.84
C LEU A 48 6.74 2.44 -6.60
N ILE A 49 6.09 2.09 -5.48
CA ILE A 49 6.74 1.85 -4.20
C ILE A 49 7.66 0.62 -4.28
N GLU A 50 8.94 0.78 -3.93
CA GLU A 50 9.93 -0.30 -3.97
C GLU A 50 10.05 -1.07 -2.65
N SER A 51 9.69 -0.44 -1.55
CA SER A 51 9.66 -1.04 -0.21
C SER A 51 8.57 -0.37 0.63
N LEU A 52 7.88 -1.17 1.44
CA LEU A 52 6.83 -0.69 2.33
C LEU A 52 7.00 -1.30 3.71
N ASP A 53 7.26 -0.45 4.70
CA ASP A 53 7.35 -0.83 6.10
C ASP A 53 6.11 -0.36 6.86
N VAL A 54 5.30 -1.33 7.31
CA VAL A 54 4.08 -1.09 8.10
C VAL A 54 4.28 -1.34 9.60
N SER A 55 5.50 -1.69 10.03
CA SER A 55 5.81 -1.99 11.44
C SER A 55 5.62 -0.78 12.35
N ALA A 56 5.74 0.44 11.81
CA ALA A 56 5.50 1.68 12.52
C ALA A 56 4.01 2.05 12.68
N CYS A 57 3.09 1.27 12.11
CA CYS A 57 1.64 1.49 12.18
C CYS A 57 0.97 0.39 13.03
N PRO A 58 1.03 0.47 14.38
CA PRO A 58 0.52 -0.58 15.26
C PRO A 58 -1.00 -0.79 15.13
N SER A 59 -1.75 0.27 14.78
CA SER A 59 -3.21 0.25 14.64
C SER A 59 -3.69 -0.23 13.27
N LEU A 60 -2.78 -0.43 12.31
CA LEU A 60 -3.15 -0.83 10.96
C LEU A 60 -3.88 -2.15 11.03
N TRP A 61 -4.91 -2.38 10.24
CA TRP A 61 -5.55 -3.69 10.12
C TRP A 61 -5.96 -3.99 8.68
N GLN A 62 -5.98 -2.98 7.81
CA GLN A 62 -6.23 -3.12 6.39
C GLN A 62 -5.09 -2.55 5.54
N LEU A 63 -4.57 -3.34 4.59
CA LEU A 63 -3.50 -2.93 3.68
C LEU A 63 -3.75 -3.39 2.24
N TYR A 64 -3.76 -2.46 1.29
CA TYR A 64 -3.69 -2.75 -0.14
C TYR A 64 -2.46 -2.10 -0.75
N CYS A 65 -1.54 -2.91 -1.26
CA CYS A 65 -0.31 -2.44 -1.90
C CYS A 65 0.02 -3.17 -3.20
N GLN A 66 -0.93 -3.93 -3.76
CA GLN A 66 -0.78 -4.54 -5.09
C GLN A 66 -0.50 -3.49 -6.17
N GLY A 67 0.19 -3.88 -7.24
CA GLY A 67 0.54 -2.97 -8.33
C GLY A 67 1.68 -1.99 -8.00
N ASN A 68 2.46 -2.27 -6.95
CA ASN A 68 3.72 -1.59 -6.66
C ASN A 68 4.94 -2.38 -7.17
N ARG A 69 6.14 -1.86 -6.93
CA ARG A 69 7.43 -2.48 -7.30
C ARG A 69 8.12 -3.14 -6.09
N ILE A 70 7.34 -3.55 -5.09
CA ILE A 70 7.87 -4.12 -3.85
C ILE A 70 8.52 -5.48 -4.16
N ALA A 71 9.85 -5.54 -4.06
CA ALA A 71 10.61 -6.73 -4.39
C ALA A 71 10.54 -7.81 -3.30
N ASP A 72 10.51 -7.41 -2.03
CA ASP A 72 10.43 -8.30 -0.88
C ASP A 72 9.10 -8.14 -0.16
N LEU A 73 8.25 -9.17 -0.29
CA LEU A 73 6.94 -9.25 0.35
C LEU A 73 6.97 -10.04 1.67
N THR A 74 8.13 -10.50 2.15
CA THR A 74 8.22 -11.40 3.31
C THR A 74 7.57 -10.79 4.54
N ALA A 75 7.98 -9.57 4.92
CA ALA A 75 7.42 -8.86 6.07
C ALA A 75 5.92 -8.55 5.90
N LEU A 76 5.48 -8.22 4.68
CA LEU A 76 4.07 -7.93 4.39
C LEU A 76 3.19 -9.20 4.44
N ARG A 77 3.73 -10.34 4.05
CA ARG A 77 3.07 -11.65 4.18
C ARG A 77 2.97 -12.08 5.64
N GLU A 78 4.04 -11.91 6.41
CA GLU A 78 4.03 -12.14 7.86
C GLU A 78 3.04 -11.21 8.56
N TRP A 79 2.94 -9.96 8.12
CA TRP A 79 1.93 -9.02 8.57
C TRP A 79 0.52 -9.54 8.27
N LEU A 80 0.24 -9.91 7.02
CA LEU A 80 -1.09 -10.37 6.58
C LEU A 80 -1.53 -11.69 7.23
N ALA A 81 -0.59 -12.53 7.65
CA ALA A 81 -0.87 -13.80 8.33
C ALA A 81 -1.34 -13.65 9.79
N GLN A 82 -1.26 -12.45 10.37
CA GLN A 82 -1.73 -12.20 11.73
C GLN A 82 -3.26 -12.11 11.81
N ASP A 83 -3.82 -12.49 12.96
CA ASP A 83 -5.27 -12.43 13.18
C ASP A 83 -5.79 -10.98 13.07
N GLY A 84 -6.94 -10.82 12.42
CA GLY A 84 -7.58 -9.53 12.22
C GLY A 84 -6.93 -8.63 11.16
N ARG A 85 -5.90 -9.10 10.44
CA ARG A 85 -5.31 -8.37 9.30
C ARG A 85 -6.02 -8.74 8.01
N LEU A 86 -6.30 -7.72 7.21
CA LEU A 86 -6.99 -7.83 5.92
C LEU A 86 -6.22 -7.06 4.86
N GLY A 87 -6.29 -7.51 3.62
CA GLY A 87 -5.57 -6.82 2.56
C GLY A 87 -5.18 -7.67 1.37
N ALA A 88 -4.50 -7.02 0.43
CA ALA A 88 -3.79 -7.66 -0.66
C ALA A 88 -2.41 -7.02 -0.81
N VAL A 89 -1.38 -7.86 -0.67
CA VAL A 89 0.04 -7.46 -0.80
C VAL A 89 0.72 -8.13 -1.97
N GLU A 90 0.07 -9.15 -2.55
CA GLU A 90 0.59 -9.86 -3.70
C GLU A 90 0.36 -9.04 -4.97
N PRO A 91 1.32 -9.00 -5.90
CA PRO A 91 1.12 -8.38 -7.19
C PRO A 91 -0.02 -9.12 -7.90
N GLN A 92 -0.90 -8.34 -8.54
CA GLN A 92 -1.94 -8.90 -9.39
C GLN A 92 -1.22 -9.61 -10.55
N LEU A 93 -1.20 -10.95 -10.53
CA LEU A 93 -0.73 -11.76 -11.64
C LEU A 93 -1.45 -11.25 -12.89
N ALA A 94 -0.70 -10.74 -13.86
CA ALA A 94 -1.24 -10.48 -15.19
C ALA A 94 -1.77 -11.82 -15.71
N GLY A 95 -3.10 -11.93 -15.79
CA GLY A 95 -3.90 -13.07 -16.23
C GLY A 95 -3.15 -14.35 -16.61
N GLU A 96 -3.18 -15.35 -15.73
CA GLU A 96 -3.33 -16.72 -16.23
C GLU A 96 -4.81 -16.93 -16.57
N GLY A 97 -5.14 -16.90 -17.87
CA GLY A 97 -6.36 -17.50 -18.41
C GLY A 97 -7.34 -16.55 -19.08
N GLU A 98 -7.13 -16.28 -20.37
CA GLU A 98 -8.16 -16.44 -21.41
C GLU A 98 -7.47 -16.59 -22.77
N ILE A 99 -7.28 -17.86 -23.18
CA ILE A 99 -7.26 -18.20 -24.60
C ILE A 99 -8.73 -18.38 -25.00
N GLU A 100 -9.31 -17.37 -25.63
CA GLU A 100 -10.34 -17.47 -26.65
C GLU A 100 -9.89 -16.46 -27.71
N ILE A 101 -9.38 -16.85 -28.89
CA ILE A 101 -9.95 -17.70 -29.94
C ILE A 101 -8.81 -18.32 -30.77
#